data_AF-A0A484QGA8-F1
#
_entry.id   AF-A0A484QGA8-F1
#
_cell.length_a   1.000
_cell.length_b   1.000
_cell.length_c   1.000
_cell.angle_alpha   90.00
_cell.angle_beta   90.00
_cell.angle_gamma   90.00
#
_symmetry.space_group_name_H-M   'P 1'
#
loop_
_entity.id
_entity.type
_entity.pdbx_description
1 polymer ?
#
loop_
_entity_poly.entity_id
_entity_poly.type
_entity_poly.pdbx_seq_one_letter_code
_entity_poly.pdbx_strand_id
1 'polypeptide(L)'
;MPGALMIGADAATPPAGARLGWYGKIPAAGDFVHRGVPRELIAWWDKWAQHGLSALKQMPLDAQREFTAAPLWNFAIPAGPGAGAVQLGTVAPSRDRVGRLYPLWAVWSVPLAAYESSVLDGAGPYYREASTALLSAVRHGSGAEQLDRALNHAAIALRPGPPQPPPSSAGQDILDILNSGPGQTRPLVRSGPEGWPDLPACFNPGSHTSYWWTSQVDGAALQTYLHGGALNATLFARLFVASGRARF
;
A
#
# COMPACT_ATOMS: atom_id res chain seq x y z
N MET A 1 -39.18 -28.69 7.93
CA MET A 1 -37.76 -28.29 8.01
C MET A 1 -37.19 -28.23 6.60
N PRO A 2 -36.97 -27.06 5.99
CA PRO A 2 -36.15 -26.96 4.79
C PRO A 2 -34.68 -26.86 5.20
N GLY A 3 -33.84 -27.73 4.64
CA GLY A 3 -32.40 -27.75 4.85
C GLY A 3 -31.75 -26.49 4.27
N ALA A 4 -31.04 -25.76 5.12
CA ALA A 4 -30.20 -24.64 4.73
C ALA A 4 -29.02 -25.17 3.89
N LEU A 5 -28.98 -24.78 2.61
CA LEU A 5 -27.80 -24.90 1.78
C LEU A 5 -26.75 -23.91 2.31
N MET A 6 -25.85 -24.40 3.15
CA MET A 6 -24.61 -23.71 3.53
C MET A 6 -23.74 -23.59 2.29
N ILE A 7 -23.86 -22.46 1.57
CA ILE A 7 -22.83 -22.06 0.60
C ILE A 7 -21.61 -21.67 1.43
N GLY A 8 -20.62 -22.57 1.48
CA GLY A 8 -19.31 -22.27 2.02
C GLY A 8 -18.73 -21.09 1.26
N ALA A 9 -18.52 -19.98 1.96
CA ALA A 9 -17.67 -18.91 1.48
C ALA A 9 -16.24 -19.47 1.44
N ASP A 10 -15.82 -19.95 0.28
CA ASP A 10 -14.46 -20.39 0.05
C ASP A 10 -13.55 -19.21 0.39
N ALA A 11 -12.71 -19.37 1.42
CA ALA A 11 -11.73 -18.38 1.80
C ALA A 11 -10.80 -18.22 0.59
N ALA A 12 -10.97 -17.13 -0.16
CA ALA A 12 -10.26 -17.02 -1.42
C ALA A 12 -8.76 -17.10 -1.17
N THR A 13 -8.15 -18.10 -1.79
CA THR A 13 -6.72 -18.34 -1.71
C THR A 13 -6.01 -17.15 -2.35
N PRO A 14 -4.91 -16.62 -1.77
CA PRO A 14 -4.17 -15.56 -2.41
C PRO A 14 -3.75 -15.99 -3.83
N PRO A 15 -3.78 -15.09 -4.82
CA PRO A 15 -3.41 -15.39 -6.20
C PRO A 15 -2.11 -16.19 -6.27
N ALA A 16 -2.08 -17.23 -7.10
CA ALA A 16 -0.95 -18.14 -7.21
C ALA A 16 0.35 -17.35 -7.49
N GLY A 17 1.37 -17.58 -6.66
CA GLY A 17 2.66 -16.89 -6.78
C GLY A 17 2.74 -15.52 -6.11
N ALA A 18 1.66 -15.02 -5.52
CA ALA A 18 1.71 -13.81 -4.71
C ALA A 18 2.46 -14.04 -3.40
N ARG A 19 3.32 -13.10 -3.00
CA ARG A 19 4.22 -13.25 -1.84
C ARG A 19 4.17 -12.04 -0.96
N LEU A 20 3.91 -12.25 0.33
CA LEU A 20 4.12 -11.24 1.34
C LEU A 20 5.59 -11.26 1.76
N GLY A 21 6.17 -10.07 1.91
CA GLY A 21 7.45 -9.91 2.53
C GLY A 21 7.62 -8.51 3.11
N TRP A 22 8.72 -8.32 3.82
CA TRP A 22 9.12 -7.02 4.35
C TRP A 22 10.64 -6.89 4.32
N TYR A 23 11.10 -5.65 4.21
CA TYR A 23 12.51 -5.30 4.12
C TYR A 23 12.74 -3.91 4.71
N GLY A 24 13.85 -3.71 5.39
CA GLY A 24 14.33 -2.38 5.78
C GLY A 24 15.06 -2.38 7.10
N LYS A 25 14.92 -1.30 7.86
CA LYS A 25 15.48 -1.19 9.21
C LYS A 25 14.38 -1.11 10.25
N ILE A 26 14.64 -1.72 11.41
CA ILE A 26 13.80 -1.62 12.60
C ILE A 26 14.67 -1.20 13.80
N PRO A 27 14.15 -0.42 14.76
CA PRO A 27 14.89 -0.03 15.96
C PRO A 27 15.42 -1.21 16.78
N ALA A 28 14.77 -2.38 16.70
CA ALA A 28 15.18 -3.60 17.39
C ALA A 28 16.42 -4.30 16.79
N ALA A 29 16.85 -3.93 15.58
CA ALA A 29 17.94 -4.58 14.87
C ALA A 29 19.10 -3.60 14.60
N GLY A 30 20.34 -4.11 14.61
CA GLY A 30 21.54 -3.31 14.32
C GLY A 30 21.84 -3.13 12.83
N ASP A 31 21.21 -3.93 11.96
CA ASP A 31 21.44 -3.94 10.52
C ASP A 31 20.12 -4.15 9.76
N PHE A 32 20.18 -4.20 8.43
CA PHE A 32 19.04 -4.52 7.57
C PHE A 32 18.45 -5.89 7.90
N VAL A 33 17.12 -5.95 7.85
CA VAL A 33 16.33 -7.15 8.10
C VAL A 33 15.32 -7.32 6.97
N HIS A 34 15.04 -8.59 6.62
CA HIS A 34 14.02 -8.91 5.63
C HIS A 34 13.44 -10.30 5.85
N ARG A 35 12.21 -10.52 5.37
CA ARG A 35 11.61 -11.85 5.18
C ARG A 35 10.70 -11.86 3.96
N GLY A 36 10.68 -12.96 3.21
CA GLY A 36 9.73 -13.15 2.10
C GLY A 36 9.94 -12.29 0.84
N VAL A 37 10.89 -11.35 0.84
CA VAL A 37 11.19 -10.47 -0.32
C VAL A 37 12.36 -11.05 -1.14
N PRO A 38 12.21 -11.27 -2.46
CA PRO A 38 13.30 -11.66 -3.35
C PRO A 38 14.42 -10.61 -3.42
N ARG A 39 15.64 -11.05 -3.72
CA ARG A 39 16.82 -10.18 -3.75
C ARG A 39 16.70 -9.07 -4.80
N GLU A 40 16.13 -9.35 -5.98
CA GLU A 40 15.97 -8.34 -7.03
C GLU A 40 15.03 -7.21 -6.57
N LEU A 41 13.96 -7.57 -5.85
CA LEU A 41 13.00 -6.61 -5.32
C LEU A 41 13.60 -5.78 -4.18
N ILE A 42 14.42 -6.40 -3.32
CA ILE A 42 15.21 -5.66 -2.31
C ILE A 42 16.13 -4.65 -2.99
N ALA A 43 16.89 -5.08 -4.01
CA ALA A 43 17.81 -4.20 -4.74
C ALA A 43 17.08 -3.03 -5.44
N TRP A 44 15.88 -3.26 -5.95
CA TRP A 44 15.05 -2.22 -6.55
C TRP A 44 14.59 -1.16 -5.54
N TRP A 45 14.06 -1.59 -4.39
CA TRP A 45 13.69 -0.69 -3.30
C TRP A 45 14.90 0.07 -2.74
N ASP A 46 16.00 -0.64 -2.52
CA ASP A 46 17.24 -0.11 -1.98
C ASP A 46 17.86 0.95 -2.90
N LYS A 47 17.90 0.71 -4.22
CA LYS A 47 18.36 1.71 -5.19
C LYS A 47 17.56 3.01 -5.09
N TRP A 48 16.25 2.95 -4.97
CA TRP A 48 15.41 4.14 -4.82
C TRP A 48 15.64 4.84 -3.47
N ALA A 49 15.65 4.07 -2.38
CA ALA A 49 15.83 4.57 -1.03
C ALA A 49 17.20 5.24 -0.83
N GLN A 50 18.28 4.65 -1.34
CA GLN A 50 19.63 5.22 -1.26
C GLN A 50 19.74 6.54 -2.01
N HIS A 51 19.11 6.68 -3.19
CA HIS A 51 19.06 7.97 -3.89
C HIS A 51 18.34 9.03 -3.06
N GLY A 52 17.18 8.70 -2.50
CA GLY A 52 16.40 9.60 -1.66
C GLY A 52 17.13 10.01 -0.38
N LEU A 53 17.71 9.07 0.34
CA LEU A 53 18.49 9.32 1.55
C LEU A 53 19.78 10.09 1.26
N SER A 54 20.39 9.89 0.09
CA SER A 54 21.55 10.68 -0.33
C SER A 54 21.18 12.14 -0.57
N ALA A 55 20.04 12.40 -1.21
CA ALA A 55 19.50 13.75 -1.35
C ALA A 55 19.14 14.37 0.00
N LEU A 56 18.53 13.58 0.91
CA LEU A 56 18.17 14.01 2.27
C LEU A 56 19.40 14.51 3.06
N LYS A 57 20.56 13.87 2.91
CA LYS A 57 21.80 14.27 3.58
C LYS A 57 22.33 15.63 3.11
N GLN A 58 21.95 16.08 1.92
CA GLN A 58 22.34 17.38 1.37
C GLN A 58 21.33 18.49 1.74
N MET A 59 20.19 18.13 2.34
CA MET A 59 19.17 19.07 2.80
C MET A 59 19.52 19.63 4.20
N PRO A 60 18.88 20.74 4.63
CA PRO A 60 19.06 21.28 5.98
C PRO A 60 18.81 20.25 7.08
N LEU A 61 19.39 20.46 8.27
CA LEU A 61 19.29 19.53 9.41
C LEU A 61 17.83 19.15 9.77
N ASP A 62 16.88 20.05 9.55
CA ASP A 62 15.46 19.78 9.80
C ASP A 62 14.89 18.67 8.91
N ALA A 63 15.44 18.43 7.72
CA ALA A 63 14.95 17.40 6.81
C ALA A 63 15.07 15.98 7.41
N GLN A 64 16.10 15.71 8.21
CA GLN A 64 16.21 14.41 8.92
C GLN A 64 15.14 14.26 10.01
N ARG A 65 14.76 15.38 10.66
CA ARG A 65 13.65 15.41 11.60
C ARG A 65 12.32 15.21 10.88
N GLU A 66 12.15 15.83 9.71
CA GLU A 66 11.00 15.62 8.84
C GLU A 66 10.87 14.16 8.40
N PHE A 67 11.97 13.52 7.99
CA PHE A 67 11.98 12.09 7.68
C PHE A 67 11.46 11.27 8.87
N THR A 68 11.97 11.55 10.08
CA THR A 68 11.57 10.82 11.28
C THR A 68 10.12 11.08 11.68
N ALA A 69 9.58 12.26 11.35
CA ALA A 69 8.22 12.67 11.65
C ALA A 69 7.23 12.41 10.50
N ALA A 70 7.69 11.89 9.37
CA ALA A 70 6.86 11.63 8.21
C ALA A 70 5.79 10.56 8.52
N PRO A 71 4.62 10.62 7.86
CA PRO A 71 3.58 9.63 8.06
C PRO A 71 3.97 8.29 7.41
N LEU A 72 3.25 7.23 7.79
CA LEU A 72 3.27 5.99 7.03
C LEU A 72 2.49 6.19 5.72
N TRP A 73 3.01 5.62 4.64
CA TRP A 73 2.36 5.66 3.33
C TRP A 73 1.98 4.27 2.87
N ASN A 74 0.72 4.07 2.56
CA ASN A 74 0.25 2.95 1.77
C ASN A 74 0.52 3.21 0.29
N PHE A 75 0.70 2.13 -0.46
CA PHE A 75 0.95 2.20 -1.89
C PHE A 75 0.32 1.06 -2.68
N ALA A 76 0.03 1.36 -3.95
CA ALA A 76 -0.20 0.40 -5.01
C ALA A 76 0.66 0.78 -6.21
N ILE A 77 1.57 -0.11 -6.61
CA ILE A 77 2.52 0.11 -7.70
C ILE A 77 2.26 -0.93 -8.79
N PRO A 78 2.05 -0.53 -10.05
CA PRO A 78 1.85 -1.44 -11.16
C PRO A 78 3.12 -2.26 -11.42
N ALA A 79 2.98 -3.39 -12.13
CA ALA A 79 4.12 -4.26 -12.44
C ALA A 79 5.21 -3.49 -13.20
N GLY A 80 4.79 -2.72 -14.21
CA GLY A 80 5.61 -1.78 -14.98
C GLY A 80 6.98 -2.35 -15.42
N PRO A 81 7.90 -1.49 -15.91
CA PRO A 81 9.27 -1.89 -16.20
C PRO A 81 10.15 -1.95 -14.94
N GLY A 82 9.59 -1.72 -13.75
CA GLY A 82 10.32 -1.65 -12.49
C GLY A 82 10.38 -2.99 -11.77
N ALA A 83 9.38 -3.25 -10.94
CA ALA A 83 9.37 -4.41 -10.03
C ALA A 83 9.02 -5.74 -10.72
N GLY A 84 8.49 -5.71 -11.96
CA GLY A 84 8.08 -6.92 -12.70
C GLY A 84 6.84 -7.62 -12.14
N ALA A 85 6.26 -7.08 -11.07
CA ALA A 85 5.07 -7.56 -10.38
C ALA A 85 4.37 -6.38 -9.69
N VAL A 86 3.05 -6.46 -9.56
CA VAL A 86 2.26 -5.47 -8.81
C VAL A 86 2.71 -5.49 -7.35
N GLN A 87 2.95 -4.32 -6.76
CA GLN A 87 3.37 -4.20 -5.36
C GLN A 87 2.29 -3.44 -4.58
N LEU A 88 1.72 -4.09 -3.56
CA LEU A 88 0.70 -3.54 -2.68
C LEU A 88 1.22 -3.55 -1.23
N GLY A 89 1.26 -2.42 -0.54
CA GLY A 89 1.73 -2.44 0.84
C GLY A 89 1.92 -1.08 1.49
N THR A 90 2.76 -1.06 2.52
CA THR A 90 2.98 0.14 3.35
C THR A 90 4.47 0.36 3.54
N VAL A 91 4.88 1.64 3.53
CA VAL A 91 6.22 2.09 3.90
C VAL A 91 6.15 3.02 5.10
N ALA A 92 7.09 2.84 6.03
CA ALA A 92 7.26 3.70 7.20
C ALA A 92 8.66 4.33 7.20
N PRO A 93 8.82 5.60 7.62
CA PRO A 93 10.13 6.10 7.98
C PRO A 93 10.65 5.34 9.20
N SER A 94 11.91 4.90 9.15
CA SER A 94 12.48 4.07 10.22
C SER A 94 13.99 4.34 10.40
N ARG A 95 14.59 3.59 11.33
CA ARG A 95 16.02 3.60 11.66
C ARG A 95 16.41 2.25 12.25
N ASP A 96 17.71 1.95 12.25
CA ASP A 96 18.23 0.84 13.07
C ASP A 96 18.47 1.27 14.53
N ARG A 97 18.91 0.31 15.34
CA ARG A 97 19.25 0.46 16.76
C ARG A 97 20.27 1.57 17.05
N VAL A 98 21.14 1.91 16.09
CA VAL A 98 22.16 2.96 16.25
C VAL A 98 21.71 4.31 15.66
N GLY A 99 20.49 4.40 15.13
CA GLY A 99 19.87 5.64 14.67
C GLY A 99 20.09 5.97 13.20
N ARG A 100 20.67 5.08 12.38
CA ARG A 100 20.84 5.33 10.94
C ARG A 100 19.48 5.23 10.24
N LEU A 101 19.04 6.35 9.65
CA LEU A 101 17.76 6.46 8.96
C LEU A 101 17.70 5.54 7.73
N TYR A 102 16.59 4.82 7.61
CA TYR A 102 16.25 4.03 6.43
C TYR A 102 14.77 3.59 6.52
N PRO A 103 13.99 3.57 5.42
CA PRO A 103 12.60 3.16 5.50
C PRO A 103 12.42 1.66 5.82
N LEU A 104 11.21 1.29 6.21
CA LEU A 104 10.75 -0.09 6.36
C LEU A 104 9.56 -0.30 5.42
N TRP A 105 9.57 -1.36 4.62
CA TRP A 105 8.46 -1.75 3.75
C TRP A 105 7.86 -3.07 4.22
N ALA A 106 6.53 -3.16 4.19
CA ALA A 106 5.82 -4.42 3.99
C ALA A 106 5.18 -4.41 2.61
N VAL A 107 5.32 -5.51 1.89
CA VAL A 107 5.01 -5.60 0.47
C VAL A 107 4.34 -6.93 0.20
N TRP A 108 3.18 -6.88 -0.43
CA TRP A 108 2.57 -8.01 -1.08
C TRP A 108 2.79 -7.88 -2.59
N SER A 109 3.59 -8.78 -3.13
CA SER A 109 3.96 -8.79 -4.54
C SER A 109 3.09 -9.78 -5.29
N VAL A 110 2.37 -9.33 -6.31
CA VAL A 110 1.45 -10.13 -7.12
C VAL A 110 1.96 -10.17 -8.57
N PRO A 111 2.28 -11.34 -9.13
CA PRO A 111 2.64 -11.46 -10.55
C PRO A 111 1.56 -10.85 -11.43
N LEU A 112 1.94 -10.12 -12.49
CA LEU A 112 0.97 -9.44 -13.37
C LEU A 112 -0.07 -10.41 -13.94
N ALA A 113 0.35 -11.62 -14.34
CA ALA A 113 -0.53 -12.65 -14.87
C ALA A 113 -1.51 -13.23 -13.84
N ALA A 114 -1.29 -13.00 -12.55
CA ALA A 114 -2.15 -13.45 -11.45
C ALA A 114 -2.89 -12.28 -10.78
N TYR A 115 -2.78 -11.06 -11.31
CA TYR A 115 -3.42 -9.88 -10.75
C TYR A 115 -4.87 -9.79 -11.23
N GLU A 116 -5.79 -9.65 -10.27
CA GLU A 116 -7.21 -9.38 -10.49
C GLU A 116 -7.58 -8.07 -9.79
N SER A 117 -8.42 -7.22 -10.40
CA SER A 117 -8.81 -5.93 -9.80
C SER A 117 -9.57 -6.10 -8.47
N SER A 118 -10.30 -7.21 -8.31
CA SER A 118 -11.04 -7.57 -7.10
C SER A 118 -10.18 -7.73 -5.84
N VAL A 119 -8.86 -7.88 -6.03
CA VAL A 119 -7.89 -7.87 -4.93
C VAL A 119 -7.95 -6.55 -4.16
N LEU A 120 -8.14 -5.42 -4.84
CA LEU A 120 -8.20 -4.11 -4.19
C LEU A 120 -9.56 -3.81 -3.56
N ASP A 121 -10.64 -4.47 -4.00
CA ASP A 121 -12.00 -4.34 -3.44
C ASP A 121 -12.15 -4.88 -2.01
N GLY A 122 -11.14 -5.59 -1.50
CA GLY A 122 -11.11 -6.11 -0.13
C GLY A 122 -9.81 -5.82 0.61
N ALA A 123 -8.93 -4.97 0.04
CA ALA A 123 -7.59 -4.76 0.57
C ALA A 123 -7.55 -3.84 1.81
N GLY A 124 -8.65 -3.18 2.17
CA GLY A 124 -8.71 -2.23 3.30
C GLY A 124 -8.14 -2.79 4.61
N PRO A 125 -8.65 -3.94 5.11
CA PRO A 125 -8.10 -4.60 6.30
C PRO A 125 -6.61 -4.90 6.21
N TYR A 126 -6.13 -5.41 5.07
CA TYR A 126 -4.70 -5.66 4.85
C TYR A 126 -3.85 -4.40 5.02
N TYR A 127 -4.20 -3.29 4.37
CA TYR A 127 -3.44 -2.04 4.48
C TYR A 127 -3.41 -1.52 5.92
N ARG A 128 -4.55 -1.61 6.64
CA ARG A 128 -4.64 -1.20 8.04
C ARG A 128 -3.76 -2.07 8.94
N GLU A 129 -3.83 -3.39 8.80
CA GLU A 129 -3.06 -4.32 9.62
C GLU A 129 -1.55 -4.25 9.30
N ALA A 130 -1.18 -4.17 8.03
CA ALA A 130 0.20 -3.97 7.60
C ALA A 130 0.77 -2.67 8.17
N SER A 131 0.04 -1.56 8.05
CA SER A 131 0.42 -0.27 8.62
C SER A 131 0.62 -0.34 10.14
N THR A 132 -0.30 -1.00 10.84
CA THR A 132 -0.22 -1.20 12.30
C THR A 132 1.01 -2.02 12.69
N ALA A 133 1.35 -3.05 11.91
CA ALA A 133 2.54 -3.86 12.12
C ALA A 133 3.84 -3.05 11.93
N LEU A 134 3.95 -2.26 10.85
CA LEU A 134 5.10 -1.36 10.67
C LEU A 134 5.18 -0.32 11.80
N LEU A 135 4.05 0.31 12.16
CA LEU A 135 3.98 1.30 13.22
C LEU A 135 4.50 0.71 14.54
N SER A 136 4.08 -0.51 14.87
CA SER A 136 4.54 -1.23 16.06
C SER A 136 6.06 -1.47 16.03
N ALA A 137 6.60 -1.93 14.89
CA ALA A 137 8.05 -2.14 14.76
C ALA A 137 8.85 -0.84 14.92
N VAL A 138 8.39 0.24 14.29
CA VAL A 138 9.10 1.53 14.24
C VAL A 138 8.96 2.33 15.55
N ARG A 139 7.76 2.40 16.13
CA ARG A 139 7.49 3.23 17.32
C ARG A 139 7.64 2.49 18.64
N HIS A 140 7.29 1.21 18.67
CA HIS A 140 7.33 0.40 19.90
C HIS A 140 8.51 -0.57 19.95
N GLY A 141 9.35 -0.61 18.91
CA GLY A 141 10.57 -1.42 18.90
C GLY A 141 10.29 -2.93 18.85
N SER A 142 9.15 -3.34 18.28
CA SER A 142 8.83 -4.76 18.08
C SER A 142 9.90 -5.46 17.24
N GLY A 143 10.31 -6.66 17.67
CA GLY A 143 11.35 -7.46 17.00
C GLY A 143 10.92 -8.04 15.66
N ALA A 144 11.89 -8.55 14.89
CA ALA A 144 11.68 -9.11 13.55
C ALA A 144 10.63 -10.24 13.52
N GLU A 145 10.64 -11.13 14.51
CA GLU A 145 9.70 -12.25 14.59
C GLU A 145 8.27 -11.77 14.89
N GLN A 146 8.12 -10.69 15.66
CA GLN A 146 6.81 -10.13 15.99
C GLN A 146 6.23 -9.38 14.79
N LEU A 147 7.05 -8.57 14.11
CA LEU A 147 6.68 -7.93 12.85
C LEU A 147 6.25 -8.98 11.82
N ASP A 148 7.02 -10.06 11.68
CA ASP A 148 6.70 -11.11 10.72
C ASP A 148 5.38 -11.81 11.03
N ARG A 149 5.12 -12.17 12.30
CA ARG A 149 3.83 -12.76 12.70
C ARG A 149 2.67 -11.82 12.42
N ALA A 150 2.81 -10.53 12.74
CA ALA A 150 1.77 -9.54 12.51
C ALA A 150 1.47 -9.35 11.01
N LEU A 151 2.50 -9.34 10.16
CA LEU A 151 2.31 -9.23 8.71
C LEU A 151 1.67 -10.51 8.13
N ASN A 152 2.07 -11.70 8.58
CA ASN A 152 1.40 -12.93 8.15
C ASN A 152 -0.09 -12.95 8.54
N HIS A 153 -0.46 -12.37 9.69
CA HIS A 153 -1.87 -12.17 10.05
C HIS A 153 -2.57 -11.20 9.08
N ALA A 154 -1.93 -10.07 8.76
CA ALA A 154 -2.45 -9.10 7.80
C ALA A 154 -2.70 -9.71 6.41
N ALA A 155 -1.86 -10.66 5.98
CA ALA A 155 -2.07 -11.35 4.71
C ALA A 155 -3.28 -12.30 4.71
N ILE A 156 -3.71 -12.81 5.86
CA ILE A 156 -4.95 -13.59 5.97
C ILE A 156 -6.18 -12.68 5.80
N ALA A 157 -6.04 -11.39 6.15
CA ALA A 157 -7.09 -10.39 5.96
C ALA A 157 -7.27 -9.97 4.49
N LEU A 158 -6.33 -10.34 3.59
CA LEU A 158 -6.52 -10.23 2.14
C LEU A 158 -7.56 -11.25 1.68
N ARG A 159 -8.82 -10.81 1.66
CA ARG A 159 -9.91 -11.52 1.02
C ARG A 159 -10.30 -10.68 -0.20
N PRO A 160 -10.33 -11.26 -1.42
CA PRO A 160 -10.97 -10.60 -2.56
C PRO A 160 -12.36 -10.13 -2.15
N GLY A 161 -12.69 -8.89 -2.52
CA GLY A 161 -14.04 -8.39 -2.34
C GLY A 161 -15.05 -9.25 -3.12
N PRO A 162 -16.34 -9.24 -2.75
CA PRO A 162 -17.35 -9.83 -3.61
C PRO A 162 -17.26 -9.22 -5.02
N PRO A 163 -17.37 -10.02 -6.09
CA PRO A 163 -17.25 -9.53 -7.45
C PRO A 163 -18.24 -8.38 -7.66
N GLN A 164 -17.71 -7.21 -8.04
CA GLN A 164 -18.57 -6.10 -8.41
C GLN A 164 -19.27 -6.45 -9.74
N PRO A 165 -20.57 -6.14 -9.89
CA PRO A 165 -21.21 -6.24 -11.18
C PRO A 165 -20.43 -5.38 -12.19
N PRO A 166 -20.36 -5.78 -13.47
CA PRO A 166 -19.68 -4.99 -14.49
C PRO A 166 -20.20 -3.57 -14.45
N PRO A 167 -19.33 -2.54 -14.61
CA PRO A 167 -19.81 -1.17 -14.72
C PRO A 167 -20.86 -1.16 -15.83
N SER A 168 -22.08 -0.69 -15.52
CA SER A 168 -23.04 -0.40 -16.59
C SER A 168 -22.32 0.52 -17.56
N SER A 169 -22.34 0.17 -18.84
CA SER A 169 -21.67 0.94 -19.88
C SER A 169 -22.11 2.38 -19.72
N ALA A 170 -21.19 3.28 -19.37
CA ALA A 170 -21.44 4.71 -19.17
C ALA A 170 -21.85 5.44 -20.47
N GLY A 171 -22.33 4.71 -21.48
CA GLY A 171 -22.81 5.20 -22.77
C GLY A 171 -24.23 4.75 -23.14
N GLN A 172 -24.98 4.03 -22.28
CA GLN A 172 -26.36 3.62 -22.58
C GLN A 172 -27.43 4.16 -21.61
N ASP A 173 -27.04 4.71 -20.45
CA ASP A 173 -27.98 5.02 -19.36
C ASP A 173 -28.45 6.49 -19.28
N ILE A 174 -28.15 7.38 -20.24
CA ILE A 174 -28.69 8.75 -20.14
C ILE A 174 -30.23 8.75 -20.26
N LEU A 175 -30.80 7.89 -21.10
CA LEU A 175 -32.26 7.79 -21.27
C LEU A 175 -32.94 6.97 -20.17
N ASP A 176 -32.28 5.95 -19.62
CA ASP A 176 -32.83 5.13 -18.54
C ASP A 176 -32.78 5.84 -17.18
N ILE A 177 -31.78 6.70 -16.94
CA ILE A 177 -31.71 7.58 -15.76
C ILE A 177 -32.80 8.67 -15.80
N LEU A 178 -33.17 9.16 -16.99
CA LEU A 178 -34.23 10.16 -17.14
C LEU A 178 -35.64 9.54 -17.05
N ASN A 179 -35.81 8.28 -17.47
CA ASN A 179 -37.07 7.54 -17.38
C ASN A 179 -37.31 6.92 -16.00
N SER A 180 -36.24 6.64 -15.23
CA SER A 180 -36.33 6.22 -13.85
C SER A 180 -36.55 7.47 -12.99
N GLY A 181 -37.79 7.72 -12.54
CA GLY A 181 -38.11 8.86 -11.66
C GLY A 181 -37.14 8.99 -10.46
N PRO A 182 -37.14 10.13 -9.73
CA PRO A 182 -36.07 10.54 -8.79
C PRO A 182 -35.95 9.64 -7.54
N GLY A 183 -35.48 8.41 -7.72
CA GLY A 183 -35.44 7.41 -6.67
C GLY A 183 -35.03 6.05 -7.19
N GLN A 184 -33.73 5.88 -7.49
CA GLN A 184 -32.93 4.66 -7.24
C GLN A 184 -31.56 4.72 -7.95
N THR A 185 -30.76 5.76 -7.70
CA THR A 185 -29.31 5.60 -7.85
C THR A 185 -28.81 4.78 -6.68
N ARG A 186 -28.71 3.45 -6.85
CA ARG A 186 -28.05 2.60 -5.86
C ARG A 186 -26.60 3.07 -5.76
N PRO A 187 -26.11 3.54 -4.60
CA PRO A 187 -24.72 3.97 -4.48
C PRO A 187 -23.82 2.80 -4.90
N LEU A 188 -22.91 3.03 -5.85
CA LEU A 188 -21.79 2.11 -6.08
C LEU A 188 -21.08 1.97 -4.73
N VAL A 189 -21.15 0.77 -4.14
CA VAL A 189 -20.47 0.49 -2.88
C VAL A 189 -18.98 0.49 -3.18
N ARG A 190 -18.32 1.63 -2.91
CA ARG A 190 -16.89 1.78 -3.08
C ARG A 190 -16.21 0.88 -2.06
N SER A 191 -15.58 -0.18 -2.55
CA SER A 191 -15.00 -1.24 -1.72
C SER A 191 -13.47 -1.15 -1.63
N GLY A 192 -12.86 -0.09 -2.18
CA GLY A 192 -11.41 0.11 -2.10
C GLY A 192 -10.87 0.32 -0.68
N PRO A 193 -9.53 0.40 -0.55
CA PRO A 193 -8.89 0.60 0.75
C PRO A 193 -9.29 1.94 1.38
N GLU A 194 -9.24 1.98 2.71
CA GLU A 194 -9.42 3.21 3.48
C GLU A 194 -8.40 4.27 3.03
N GLY A 195 -8.88 5.49 2.78
CA GLY A 195 -8.09 6.58 2.21
C GLY A 195 -8.08 6.64 0.67
N TRP A 196 -8.45 5.56 -0.03
CA TRP A 196 -8.62 5.57 -1.49
C TRP A 196 -9.71 4.59 -1.99
N PRO A 197 -11.00 4.86 -1.73
CA PRO A 197 -12.08 3.93 -2.06
C PRO A 197 -12.25 3.62 -3.56
N ASP A 198 -11.82 4.55 -4.42
CA ASP A 198 -11.92 4.43 -5.89
C ASP A 198 -10.72 3.73 -6.54
N LEU A 199 -9.71 3.33 -5.76
CA LEU A 199 -8.49 2.72 -6.28
C LEU A 199 -8.75 1.48 -7.16
N PRO A 200 -9.68 0.55 -6.82
CA PRO A 200 -9.96 -0.60 -7.67
C PRO A 200 -10.43 -0.24 -9.09
N ALA A 201 -11.13 0.89 -9.23
CA ALA A 201 -11.66 1.35 -10.51
C ALA A 201 -10.62 2.07 -11.37
N CYS A 202 -9.57 2.64 -10.77
CA CYS A 202 -8.58 3.46 -11.49
C CYS A 202 -7.17 2.85 -11.55
N PHE A 203 -6.88 1.81 -10.77
CA PHE A 203 -5.58 1.16 -10.77
C PHE A 203 -5.40 0.28 -12.02
N ASN A 204 -4.44 0.64 -12.85
CA ASN A 204 -4.04 -0.17 -14.01
C ASN A 204 -2.70 -0.87 -13.72
N PRO A 205 -2.68 -2.22 -13.57
CA PRO A 205 -1.49 -2.97 -13.19
C PRO A 205 -0.39 -2.99 -14.27
N GLY A 206 -0.72 -2.67 -15.52
CA GLY A 206 0.23 -2.53 -16.63
C GLY A 206 0.69 -1.10 -16.88
N SER A 207 0.20 -0.12 -16.10
CA SER A 207 0.59 1.28 -16.26
C SER A 207 1.97 1.59 -15.67
N HIS A 208 2.36 2.85 -15.73
CA HIS A 208 3.57 3.38 -15.10
C HIS A 208 3.23 4.31 -13.92
N THR A 209 1.98 4.34 -13.47
CA THR A 209 1.53 5.26 -12.41
C THR A 209 1.39 4.51 -11.10
N SER A 210 2.13 4.94 -10.08
CA SER A 210 2.01 4.45 -8.72
C SER A 210 1.10 5.35 -7.87
N TYR A 211 0.39 4.75 -6.94
CA TYR A 211 -0.65 5.37 -6.12
C TYR A 211 -0.18 5.31 -4.67
N TRP A 212 -0.21 6.44 -3.98
CA TRP A 212 0.30 6.59 -2.62
C TRP A 212 -0.72 7.33 -1.77
N TRP A 213 -1.00 6.84 -0.56
CA TRP A 213 -1.85 7.56 0.39
C TRP A 213 -1.39 7.36 1.82
N THR A 214 -1.59 8.35 2.67
CA THR A 214 -1.18 8.24 4.07
C THR A 214 -2.04 7.24 4.81
N SER A 215 -1.39 6.35 5.55
CA SER A 215 -2.08 5.48 6.49
C SER A 215 -2.58 6.30 7.67
N GLN A 216 -3.79 6.02 8.13
CA GLN A 216 -4.43 6.78 9.22
C GLN A 216 -4.22 6.12 10.59
N VAL A 217 -3.46 5.01 10.67
CA VAL A 217 -3.27 4.23 11.91
C VAL A 217 -2.54 4.99 13.01
N ASP A 218 -1.81 6.06 12.66
CA ASP A 218 -1.11 6.93 13.60
C ASP A 218 -1.74 8.34 13.70
N GLY A 219 -2.95 8.51 13.14
CA GLY A 219 -3.69 9.77 13.14
C GLY A 219 -3.16 10.82 12.16
N ALA A 220 -2.24 10.48 11.26
CA ALA A 220 -1.80 11.38 10.19
C ALA A 220 -2.98 11.81 9.32
N ALA A 221 -3.05 13.07 8.87
CA ALA A 221 -4.10 13.51 7.96
C ALA A 221 -4.05 12.75 6.62
N LEU A 222 -5.21 12.49 6.02
CA LEU A 222 -5.28 11.85 4.71
C LEU A 222 -4.65 12.74 3.63
N GLN A 223 -3.64 12.19 2.95
CA GLN A 223 -3.03 12.75 1.76
C GLN A 223 -2.97 11.66 0.71
N THR A 224 -3.17 12.02 -0.55
CA THR A 224 -3.01 11.13 -1.70
C THR A 224 -2.00 11.72 -2.68
N TYR A 225 -1.33 10.85 -3.43
CA TYR A 225 -0.36 11.25 -4.44
C TYR A 225 -0.28 10.19 -5.55
N LEU A 226 -0.33 10.68 -6.79
CA LEU A 226 -0.08 9.88 -7.99
C LEU A 226 1.31 10.20 -8.51
N HIS A 227 2.10 9.17 -8.77
CA HIS A 227 3.47 9.32 -9.28
C HIS A 227 3.66 8.53 -10.56
N GLY A 228 3.91 9.24 -11.65
CA GLY A 228 4.17 8.66 -12.96
C GLY A 228 5.64 8.29 -13.17
N GLY A 229 5.87 7.15 -13.79
CA GLY A 229 7.20 6.64 -14.14
C GLY A 229 7.89 5.89 -12.99
N ALA A 230 9.21 5.74 -13.13
CA ALA A 230 10.03 5.08 -12.12
C ALA A 230 10.06 5.86 -10.79
N LEU A 231 10.21 5.14 -9.68
CA LEU A 231 10.41 5.74 -8.37
C LEU A 231 11.68 6.61 -8.39
N ASN A 232 11.57 7.86 -7.96
CA ASN A 232 12.66 8.83 -8.05
C ASN A 232 12.77 9.69 -6.77
N ALA A 233 13.74 10.60 -6.75
CA ALA A 233 14.00 11.47 -5.60
C ALA A 233 12.82 12.40 -5.28
N THR A 234 12.05 12.84 -6.28
CA THR A 234 10.85 13.68 -6.08
C THR A 234 9.79 12.93 -5.29
N LEU A 235 9.51 11.67 -5.66
CA LEU A 235 8.61 10.83 -4.88
C LEU A 235 9.14 10.63 -3.46
N PHE A 236 10.43 10.29 -3.29
CA PHE A 236 11.01 10.09 -1.96
C PHE A 236 10.84 11.32 -1.07
N ALA A 237 11.17 12.51 -1.61
CA ALA A 237 10.96 13.78 -0.91
C ALA A 237 9.48 13.98 -0.59
N ARG A 238 8.56 13.74 -1.53
CA ARG A 238 7.12 13.87 -1.29
C ARG A 238 6.62 13.01 -0.11
N LEU A 239 7.16 11.80 0.06
CA LEU A 239 6.72 10.90 1.13
C LEU A 239 7.36 11.23 2.48
N PHE A 240 8.64 11.62 2.50
CA PHE A 240 9.43 11.69 3.74
C PHE A 240 9.94 13.07 4.13
N VAL A 241 9.87 14.05 3.24
CA VAL A 241 10.34 15.42 3.50
C VAL A 241 9.13 16.31 3.29
N ALA A 242 8.73 17.04 4.32
CA ALA A 242 7.54 17.88 4.20
C ALA A 242 7.81 18.87 3.06
N SER A 243 7.03 18.80 1.98
CA SER A 243 7.03 19.86 0.98
C SER A 243 6.48 21.09 1.67
N GLY A 244 7.37 21.93 2.21
CA GLY A 244 7.13 23.18 2.91
C GLY A 244 5.75 23.30 3.55
N ARG A 245 5.67 23.17 4.89
CA ARG A 245 4.59 23.86 5.62
C ARG A 245 4.53 25.28 5.05
N ALA A 246 3.46 25.59 4.33
CA ALA A 246 3.09 26.96 4.04
C ALA A 246 3.06 27.64 5.41
N ARG A 247 4.08 28.45 5.68
CA ARG A 247 4.07 29.37 6.80
C ARG A 247 3.02 30.40 6.42
N PHE A 248 1.80 30.19 6.91
CA PHE A 248 0.85 31.29 7.07
C PHE A 248 1.31 32.15 8.24
#